data_AF-A0ABD0SWA1-F1
#
_entry.id   AF-A0ABD0SWA1-F1
#
_cell.length_a   1.000
_cell.length_b   1.000
_cell.length_c   1.000
_cell.angle_alpha   90.00
_cell.angle_beta   90.00
_cell.angle_gamma   90.00
#
_symmetry.space_group_name_H-M   'P 1'
#
loop_
_entity.id
_entity.type
_entity.pdbx_description
1 polymer ?
#
loop_
_entity_poly.entity_id
_entity_poly.type
_entity_poly.pdbx_seq_one_letter_code
_entity_poly.pdbx_strand_id
1 'polypeptide(L)'
;MLRFTRISRRPATYYFAWRMVEEERRTQRDSREVTSRVQLRKAFDFNSLTETEFRCRYRLSTQALRFLCNELKEKTTLRGSSRISLEHKVLCALSFFATGSYQRSASAKMWRKSQTR
;
A
#
# COMPACT_ATOMS: atom_id res chain seq x y z
N MET A 1 -39.57 -47.08 17.08
CA MET A 1 -38.58 -46.29 17.86
C MET A 1 -37.42 -45.89 16.97
N LEU A 2 -37.37 -44.65 16.50
CA LEU A 2 -36.29 -44.14 15.64
C LEU A 2 -35.06 -43.81 16.50
N ARG A 3 -33.99 -44.58 16.34
CA ARG A 3 -32.70 -44.31 17.00
C ARG A 3 -32.03 -43.14 16.28
N PHE A 4 -32.03 -41.97 16.91
CA PHE A 4 -31.15 -40.87 16.51
C PHE A 4 -29.70 -41.31 16.70
N THR A 5 -29.03 -41.65 15.60
CA THR A 5 -27.58 -41.78 15.58
C THR A 5 -27.00 -40.40 15.92
N ARG A 6 -26.44 -40.24 17.13
CA ARG A 6 -25.64 -39.07 17.46
C ARG A 6 -24.47 -39.05 16.48
N ILE A 7 -24.56 -38.18 15.47
CA ILE A 7 -23.45 -37.86 14.58
C ILE A 7 -22.33 -37.34 15.49
N SER A 8 -21.35 -38.19 15.75
CA SER A 8 -20.10 -37.81 16.39
C SER A 8 -19.47 -36.73 15.52
N ARG A 9 -19.63 -35.46 15.91
CA ARG A 9 -18.93 -34.33 15.30
C ARG A 9 -17.46 -34.52 15.62
N ARG A 10 -16.73 -35.16 14.70
CA ARG A 10 -15.30 -35.42 14.82
C ARG A 10 -14.56 -34.08 15.02
N PRO A 11 -13.54 -33.99 15.90
CA PRO A 11 -12.82 -32.74 16.17
C PRO A 11 -12.23 -32.09 14.91
N ALA A 12 -11.97 -32.89 13.88
CA ALA A 12 -11.57 -32.42 12.55
C ALA A 12 -12.59 -31.46 11.92
N THR A 13 -13.90 -31.67 12.07
CA THR A 13 -14.92 -30.79 11.47
C THR A 13 -14.91 -29.40 12.09
N TYR A 14 -14.66 -29.31 13.39
CA TYR A 14 -14.53 -28.02 14.09
C TYR A 14 -13.27 -27.29 13.64
N TYR A 15 -12.15 -28.00 13.50
CA TYR A 15 -10.90 -27.43 13.01
C TYR A 15 -11.02 -26.90 11.57
N PHE A 16 -11.65 -27.66 10.66
CA PHE A 16 -11.88 -27.20 9.29
C PHE A 16 -12.84 -26.00 9.24
N ALA A 17 -13.91 -26.01 10.02
CA ALA A 17 -14.82 -24.86 10.11
C ALA A 17 -14.11 -23.60 10.62
N TRP A 18 -13.30 -23.72 11.68
CA TRP A 18 -12.49 -22.62 12.19
C TRP A 18 -11.49 -22.10 11.15
N ARG A 19 -10.78 -22.99 10.44
CA ARG A 19 -9.83 -22.62 9.39
C ARG A 19 -10.52 -21.88 8.22
N MET A 20 -11.72 -22.30 7.82
CA MET A 20 -12.49 -21.62 6.78
C MET A 20 -12.91 -20.21 7.21
N VAL A 21 -13.36 -20.06 8.46
CA VAL A 21 -13.71 -18.74 9.01
C VAL A 21 -12.47 -17.83 9.08
N GLU A 22 -11.32 -18.35 9.48
CA GLU A 22 -10.09 -17.57 9.59
C GLU A 22 -9.55 -17.14 8.21
N GLU A 23 -9.59 -18.01 7.22
CA GLU A 23 -9.23 -17.67 5.83
C GLU A 23 -10.16 -16.60 5.26
N GLU A 24 -11.48 -16.71 5.47
CA GLU A 24 -12.43 -15.68 5.03
C GLU A 24 -12.20 -14.33 5.72
N ARG A 25 -11.79 -14.35 6.99
CA ARG A 25 -11.41 -13.12 7.70
C ARG A 25 -10.13 -12.49 7.13
N ARG A 26 -9.16 -13.32 6.73
CA ARG A 26 -7.93 -12.86 6.06
C ARG A 26 -8.23 -12.29 4.70
N THR A 27 -8.99 -12.98 3.86
CA THR A 27 -9.38 -12.50 2.52
C THR A 27 -10.20 -11.21 2.61
N GLN A 28 -11.12 -11.09 3.58
CA GLN A 28 -11.83 -9.83 3.82
C GLN A 28 -10.90 -8.72 4.29
N ARG A 29 -9.95 -8.99 5.18
CA ARG A 29 -8.97 -7.99 5.63
C ARG A 29 -8.12 -7.53 4.46
N ASP A 30 -7.59 -8.45 3.67
CA ASP A 30 -6.79 -8.15 2.48
C ASP A 30 -7.62 -7.38 1.45
N SER A 31 -8.89 -7.74 1.25
CA SER A 31 -9.79 -7.03 0.34
C SER A 31 -10.09 -5.60 0.83
N ARG A 32 -10.28 -5.40 2.14
CA ARG A 32 -10.45 -4.07 2.75
C ARG A 32 -9.17 -3.24 2.66
N GLU A 33 -8.02 -3.85 2.84
CA GLU A 33 -6.73 -3.16 2.69
C GLU A 33 -6.47 -2.77 1.23
N VAL A 34 -6.75 -3.68 0.28
CA VAL A 34 -6.61 -3.41 -1.15
C VAL A 34 -7.56 -2.28 -1.57
N THR A 35 -8.83 -2.31 -1.15
CA THR A 35 -9.80 -1.25 -1.46
C THR A 35 -9.41 0.08 -0.83
N SER A 36 -8.98 0.10 0.44
CA SER A 36 -8.48 1.32 1.10
C SER A 36 -7.25 1.91 0.39
N ARG A 37 -6.28 1.08 0.00
CA ARG A 37 -5.10 1.53 -0.76
C ARG A 37 -5.46 2.06 -2.15
N VAL A 38 -6.48 1.49 -2.80
CA VAL A 38 -6.99 1.98 -4.09
C VAL A 38 -7.68 3.34 -3.92
N GLN A 39 -8.46 3.53 -2.85
CA GLN A 39 -9.09 4.82 -2.54
C GLN A 39 -8.05 5.91 -2.26
N LEU A 40 -7.01 5.61 -1.48
CA LEU A 40 -5.91 6.55 -1.21
C LEU A 40 -5.16 6.95 -2.49
N ARG A 41 -5.04 6.04 -3.46
CA ARG A 41 -4.45 6.35 -4.78
C ARG A 41 -5.36 7.24 -5.62
N LYS A 42 -6.68 6.99 -5.61
CA LYS A 42 -7.66 7.83 -6.32
C LYS A 42 -7.76 9.24 -5.73
N ALA A 43 -7.51 9.39 -4.44
CA ALA A 43 -7.53 10.70 -3.77
C ALA A 43 -6.27 11.54 -4.08
N PHE A 44 -5.23 10.95 -4.68
CA PHE A 44 -3.97 11.64 -4.95
C PHE A 44 -3.88 12.11 -6.40
N ASP A 45 -4.50 13.25 -6.70
CA ASP A 45 -4.36 13.91 -7.99
C ASP A 45 -3.24 14.94 -7.95
N PHE A 46 -2.08 14.62 -8.54
CA PHE A 46 -0.93 15.53 -8.57
C PHE A 46 -1.20 16.85 -9.34
N ASN A 47 -2.18 16.84 -10.26
CA ASN A 47 -2.63 18.04 -10.99
C ASN A 47 -3.43 19.01 -10.09
N SER A 48 -3.91 18.58 -8.93
CA SER A 48 -4.64 19.43 -8.00
C SER A 48 -3.74 20.27 -7.07
N LEU A 49 -2.45 19.95 -7.01
CA LEU A 49 -1.51 20.67 -6.15
C LEU A 49 -1.09 22.01 -6.78
N THR A 50 -0.92 23.02 -5.92
CA THR A 50 -0.31 24.28 -6.33
C THR A 50 1.17 24.06 -6.66
N GLU A 51 1.73 24.81 -7.61
CA GLU A 51 3.14 24.67 -8.01
C GLU A 51 4.11 24.87 -6.84
N THR A 52 3.77 25.75 -5.89
CA THR A 52 4.52 25.98 -4.66
C THR A 52 4.57 24.72 -3.78
N GLU A 53 3.43 24.08 -3.55
CA GLU A 53 3.32 22.84 -2.78
C GLU A 53 4.04 21.68 -3.47
N PHE A 54 3.92 21.61 -4.80
CA PHE A 54 4.60 20.62 -5.61
C PHE A 54 6.12 20.76 -5.49
N ARG A 55 6.63 21.98 -5.59
CA ARG A 55 8.07 22.27 -5.41
C ARG A 55 8.56 21.96 -4.00
N CYS A 56 7.77 22.25 -2.97
CA CYS A 56 8.13 21.92 -1.60
C CYS A 56 8.19 20.41 -1.35
N ARG A 57 7.26 19.62 -1.92
CA ARG A 57 7.20 18.17 -1.70
C ARG A 57 8.20 17.38 -2.56
N TYR A 58 8.40 17.78 -3.81
CA TYR A 58 9.17 17.01 -4.78
C TYR A 58 10.48 17.67 -5.20
N ARG A 59 10.75 18.89 -4.72
CA ARG A 59 11.93 19.72 -5.08
C ARG A 59 12.09 19.98 -6.58
N LEU A 60 11.00 19.83 -7.34
CA LEU A 60 10.93 19.98 -8.79
C LEU A 60 9.71 20.82 -9.17
N SER A 61 9.75 21.45 -10.35
CA SER A 61 8.57 22.08 -10.95
C SER A 61 7.71 21.05 -11.68
N THR A 62 6.44 21.38 -11.89
CA THR A 62 5.50 20.54 -12.66
C THR A 62 5.94 20.38 -14.12
N GLN A 63 6.54 21.43 -14.70
CA GLN A 63 7.11 21.39 -16.06
C GLN A 63 8.31 20.44 -16.14
N ALA A 64 9.22 20.49 -15.15
CA ALA A 64 10.37 19.59 -15.10
C ALA A 64 9.94 18.12 -14.96
N LEU A 65 8.87 17.84 -14.21
CA LEU A 65 8.28 16.50 -14.13
C LEU A 65 7.82 15.99 -15.52
N ARG A 66 7.10 16.83 -16.28
CA ARG A 66 6.61 16.45 -17.62
C ARG A 66 7.76 16.17 -18.58
N PHE A 67 8.78 17.03 -18.56
CA PHE A 67 10.00 16.83 -19.35
C PHE A 67 10.68 15.50 -19.00
N LEU A 68 10.90 15.24 -17.71
CA LEU A 68 11.49 14.01 -17.21
C LEU A 68 10.67 12.76 -17.61
N CYS A 69 9.34 12.83 -17.49
CA CYS A 69 8.47 11.72 -17.89
C CYS A 69 8.56 11.42 -19.40
N ASN A 70 8.74 12.44 -20.24
CA ASN A 70 8.92 12.24 -21.68
C ASN A 70 10.30 11.66 -21.99
N GLU A 71 11.36 12.20 -21.40
CA GLU A 71 12.72 11.69 -21.58
C GLU A 71 12.84 10.23 -21.10
N LEU A 72 12.22 9.89 -19.97
CA LEU A 72 12.19 8.51 -19.47
C LEU A 72 11.43 7.57 -20.41
N LYS A 73 10.34 8.02 -21.05
CA LYS A 73 9.62 7.20 -22.05
C LYS A 73 10.49 6.89 -23.27
N GLU A 74 11.35 7.83 -23.67
CA GLU A 74 12.24 7.64 -24.82
C GLU A 74 13.46 6.80 -24.48
N LYS A 75 14.04 6.99 -23.29
CA LYS A 75 15.28 6.32 -22.87
C LYS A 75 15.05 4.94 -22.27
N THR A 76 13.83 4.61 -21.86
CA THR A 76 13.54 3.34 -21.17
C THR A 76 12.28 2.67 -21.68
N THR A 77 12.21 1.34 -21.54
CA THR A 77 10.99 0.55 -21.82
C THR A 77 9.99 0.59 -20.66
N LEU A 78 10.15 1.52 -19.70
CA LEU A 78 9.29 1.63 -18.52
C LEU A 78 7.87 2.01 -18.94
N ARG A 79 7.01 1.01 -19.05
CA ARG A 79 5.57 1.21 -19.23
C ARG A 79 4.87 1.33 -17.87
N GLY A 80 3.78 2.09 -17.86
CA GLY A 80 2.81 2.03 -16.77
C GLY A 80 2.31 0.59 -16.61
N SER A 81 2.13 0.14 -15.38
CA SER A 81 1.40 -1.11 -15.14
C SER A 81 -0.10 -0.81 -15.26
N SER A 82 -0.94 -1.82 -15.52
CA SER A 82 -2.41 -1.66 -15.59
C SER A 82 -2.99 -0.88 -14.40
N ARG A 83 -2.32 -0.91 -13.23
CA ARG A 83 -2.75 -0.25 -12.00
C ARG A 83 -2.01 1.04 -11.64
N ILE A 84 -0.89 1.37 -12.29
CA ILE A 84 -0.01 2.49 -11.89
C ILE A 84 0.58 3.17 -13.13
N SER A 85 0.26 4.46 -13.32
CA SER A 85 0.81 5.28 -14.40
C SER A 85 2.32 5.51 -14.21
N LEU A 86 3.03 5.78 -15.31
CA LEU A 86 4.46 6.08 -15.26
C LEU A 86 4.75 7.29 -14.35
N GLU A 87 3.92 8.33 -14.44
CA GLU A 87 4.03 9.55 -13.62
C GLU A 87 3.97 9.24 -12.13
N HIS A 88 3.05 8.36 -11.70
CA HIS A 88 2.97 7.94 -10.30
C HIS A 88 4.23 7.22 -9.82
N LYS A 89 4.87 6.42 -10.69
CA LYS A 89 6.15 5.77 -10.36
C LYS A 89 7.26 6.80 -10.20
N VAL A 90 7.35 7.76 -11.11
CA VAL A 90 8.33 8.85 -11.07
C VAL A 90 8.13 9.72 -9.83
N LEU A 91 6.89 10.13 -9.55
CA LEU A 91 6.55 10.90 -8.35
C LEU A 91 6.91 10.15 -7.06
N CYS A 92 6.68 8.84 -7.01
CA CYS A 92 7.07 8.01 -5.87
C CYS A 92 8.59 7.98 -5.67
N ALA A 93 9.38 7.90 -6.75
CA ALA A 93 10.82 7.99 -6.66
C ALA A 93 11.28 9.38 -6.21
N LEU A 94 10.67 10.44 -6.77
CA LEU A 94 10.99 11.82 -6.44
C LEU A 94 10.66 12.16 -4.97
N SER A 95 9.52 11.72 -4.44
CA SER A 95 9.19 11.93 -3.03
C SER A 95 10.22 11.25 -2.13
N PHE A 96 10.66 10.06 -2.51
CA PHE A 96 11.69 9.32 -1.80
C PHE A 96 13.05 10.04 -1.83
N PHE A 97 13.48 10.55 -2.99
CA PHE A 97 14.70 11.36 -3.12
C PHE A 97 14.61 12.69 -2.36
N ALA A 98 13.48 13.38 -2.44
CA ALA A 98 13.27 14.67 -1.78
C ALA A 98 13.21 14.55 -0.25
N THR A 99 12.66 13.44 0.26
CA THR A 99 12.55 13.16 1.71
C THR A 99 13.82 12.52 2.27
N GLY A 100 14.64 11.86 1.44
CA GLY A 100 15.88 11.21 1.88
C GLY A 100 15.65 10.04 2.85
N SER A 101 14.52 9.33 2.75
CA SER A 101 14.09 8.31 3.71
C SER A 101 14.84 6.97 3.58
N TYR A 102 16.16 7.00 3.42
CA TYR A 102 17.02 5.85 3.66
C TYR A 102 17.28 5.62 5.16
N GLN A 103 17.01 6.63 5.99
CA GLN A 103 17.12 6.53 7.44
C GLN A 103 15.74 6.41 8.08
N ARG A 104 15.10 5.25 7.96
CA ARG A 104 14.08 4.86 8.93
C ARG A 104 14.84 4.70 10.24
N SER A 105 14.86 5.74 11.05
CA SER A 105 15.69 5.80 12.23
C SER A 105 15.40 4.57 13.10
N ALA A 106 16.42 3.76 13.33
CA ALA A 106 16.39 2.72 14.35
C ALA A 106 16.06 3.33 15.74
N SER A 107 16.12 4.66 15.88
CA SER A 107 15.73 5.40 17.09
C SER A 107 14.21 5.47 17.34
N ALA A 108 13.34 5.31 16.33
CA ALA A 108 11.88 5.36 16.55
C ALA A 108 11.32 4.11 17.29
N LYS A 109 12.05 2.99 17.26
CA LYS A 109 11.72 1.79 18.07
C LYS A 109 12.32 1.82 19.48
N MET A 110 13.30 2.70 19.74
CA MET A 110 14.00 2.76 21.02
C MET A 110 13.30 3.65 22.06
N TRP A 111 12.51 4.64 21.62
CA TRP A 111 11.81 5.57 22.53
C TRP A 111 10.60 4.99 23.27
N ARG A 112 10.08 3.80 22.89
CA ARG A 112 8.94 3.17 23.61
C ARG A 112 9.32 2.29 24.78
N LYS A 113 10.61 2.04 25.05
CA LYS A 113 11.03 1.17 26.17
C LYS A 113 11.48 1.90 27.43
N SER A 114 11.59 3.23 27.40
CA SER A 114 12.05 4.02 28.57
C SER A 114 10.95 4.68 29.39
N GLN A 115 9.66 4.49 29.05
CA GLN A 115 8.53 5.08 29.78
C GLN A 115 7.83 4.11 30.75
N THR A 116 8.39 2.93 31.00
CA THR A 116 7.97 2.02 32.07
C THR A 116 9.18 1.66 32.91
N ARG A 117 9.59 2.60 33.75
CA ARG A 117 10.36 2.32 34.96
C ARG A 117 9.95 3.31 36.03
#